data_AF-A0A1H5ZM50-F1
#
_entry.id   AF-A0A1H5ZM50-F1
#
_cell.length_a   1.000
_cell.length_b   1.000
_cell.length_c   1.000
_cell.angle_alpha   90.00
_cell.angle_beta   90.00
_cell.angle_gamma   90.00
#
_symmetry.space_group_name_H-M   'P 1'
#
loop_
_entity.id
_entity.type
_entity.pdbx_description
1 polymer ?
#
loop_
_entity_poly.entity_id
_entity_poly.type
_entity_poly.pdbx_seq_one_letter_code
_entity_poly.pdbx_strand_id
1 'polypeptide(L)' 'MASITYETPDGIETKEDVSVSYDEEEQHYTIQEDNSEMETLIPRERVYSVEQEQIQGGGTTFPT' A
#
# COMPACT_ATOMS: atom_id res chain seq x y z
N MET A 1 -11.10 3.43 0.03
CA MET A 1 -9.90 3.35 0.90
C MET A 1 -9.02 2.17 0.48
N ALA A 2 -7.79 2.01 1.00
CA ALA A 2 -6.94 0.85 0.67
C ALA A 2 -6.51 0.07 1.92
N SER A 3 -6.16 -1.19 1.73
CA SER A 3 -5.45 -2.02 2.68
C SER A 3 -4.12 -2.50 2.12
N ILE A 4 -3.16 -2.73 3.00
CA ILE A 4 -1.81 -3.16 2.66
C ILE A 4 -1.29 -4.11 3.74
N THR A 5 -0.75 -5.24 3.30
CA THR A 5 -0.15 -6.27 4.15
C THR A 5 1.36 -6.30 3.91
N TYR A 6 2.14 -6.11 4.98
CA TYR A 6 3.60 -6.01 4.92
C TYR A 6 4.32 -6.67 6.10
N GLU A 7 5.60 -6.94 5.93
CA GLU A 7 6.47 -7.46 7.00
C GLU A 7 7.09 -6.35 7.85
N THR A 8 6.88 -6.46 9.15
CA THR A 8 7.53 -5.69 10.21
C THR A 8 8.48 -6.58 11.01
N PRO A 9 9.42 -6.02 11.78
CA PRO A 9 10.26 -6.81 12.68
C PRO A 9 9.47 -7.61 13.74
N ASP A 10 8.22 -7.23 14.04
CA ASP A 10 7.34 -7.96 14.94
C ASP A 10 6.58 -9.11 14.23
N GLY A 11 6.49 -9.05 12.90
CA GLY A 11 5.77 -10.03 12.07
C GLY A 11 5.01 -9.38 10.93
N ILE A 12 4.03 -10.10 10.36
CA ILE A 12 3.20 -9.58 9.28
C ILE A 12 2.12 -8.66 9.88
N GLU A 13 2.09 -7.40 9.43
CA GLU A 13 1.10 -6.40 9.80
C GLU A 13 0.20 -6.08 8.60
N THR A 14 -1.08 -5.79 8.86
CA THR A 14 -2.02 -5.33 7.85
C THR A 14 -2.63 -4.02 8.29
N LYS A 15 -2.50 -2.99 7.45
CA LYS A 15 -3.19 -1.71 7.63
C LYS A 15 -4.39 -1.64 6.70
N GLU A 16 -5.50 -1.15 7.23
CA GLU A 16 -6.77 -0.95 6.54
C GLU A 16 -7.16 0.52 6.65
N ASP A 17 -8.04 0.98 5.76
CA ASP A 17 -8.51 2.38 5.75
C ASP A 17 -7.40 3.42 5.54
N VAL A 18 -6.36 3.03 4.80
CA VAL A 18 -5.18 3.88 4.54
C VAL A 18 -5.10 4.32 3.09
N SER A 19 -4.41 5.44 2.86
CA SER A 19 -3.96 5.85 1.53
C SER A 19 -2.61 5.22 1.24
N VAL A 20 -2.51 4.47 0.15
CA VAL A 20 -1.27 3.79 -0.25
C VAL A 20 -0.81 4.36 -1.58
N SER A 21 0.37 4.97 -1.58
CA SER A 21 1.07 5.45 -2.77
C SER A 21 2.31 4.59 -3.03
N TYR A 22 2.59 4.24 -4.28
CA TYR A 22 3.80 3.50 -4.64
C TYR A 22 4.80 4.43 -5.32
N ASP A 23 6.03 4.45 -4.82
CA ASP A 23 7.16 5.15 -5.41
C ASP A 23 8.01 4.16 -6.22
N GLU A 24 8.05 4.35 -7.54
CA GLU A 24 8.79 3.46 -8.45
C GLU A 24 10.31 3.73 -8.44
N GLU A 25 10.73 4.96 -8.14
CA GLU A 25 12.15 5.36 -8.15
C GLU A 25 12.88 4.74 -6.95
N GLU A 26 12.27 4.80 -5.78
CA GLU A 26 12.81 4.27 -4.52
C GLU A 26 12.26 2.89 -4.15
N GLN A 27 11.32 2.35 -4.95
CA GLN A 27 10.69 1.05 -4.76
C GLN A 27 10.05 0.85 -3.38
N HIS A 28 9.36 1.85 -2.87
CA HIS A 28 8.65 1.78 -1.58
C HIS A 28 7.17 2.15 -1.71
N TYR A 29 6.35 1.66 -0.78
CA TYR A 29 4.97 2.06 -0.58
C TYR A 29 4.91 3.05 0.57
N THR A 30 4.31 4.21 0.32
CA THR A 30 4.00 5.23 1.32
C THR A 30 2.57 5.03 1.77
N ILE A 31 2.39 4.79 3.06
CA ILE A 31 1.10 4.59 3.71
C ILE A 31 0.79 5.84 4.53
N GLN A 32 -0.35 6.46 4.27
CA GLN A 32 -0.84 7.63 4.99
C GLN A 32 -2.21 7.33 5.61
N GLU A 33 -2.33 7.49 6.92
CA GLU A 33 -3.56 7.29 7.67
C GLU A 33 -4.37 8.59 7.72
N ASP A 34 -5.67 8.54 7.43
CA ASP A 34 -6.52 9.75 7.36
C ASP A 34 -6.57 10.53 8.70
N ASN A 35 -6.35 9.83 9.81
CA ASN A 35 -6.30 10.39 11.17
C ASN A 35 -4.88 10.63 11.69
N SER A 36 -3.84 10.48 10.87
CA SER A 36 -2.45 10.62 11.30
C SER A 36 -1.63 11.40 10.30
N GLU A 37 -0.92 12.43 10.76
CA GLU A 37 0.08 13.14 9.95
C GLU A 37 1.34 12.29 9.69
N MET A 38 1.40 11.07 10.24
CA MET A 38 2.53 10.16 10.06
C MET A 38 2.38 9.35 8.78
N GLU A 39 3.41 9.44 7.94
CA GLU A 39 3.59 8.64 6.74
C GLU A 39 4.51 7.47 7.05
N THR A 40 4.11 6.26 6.68
CA THR A 40 4.92 5.05 6.85
C THR A 40 5.47 4.59 5.51
N LEU A 41 6.79 4.48 5.41
CA LEU A 41 7.49 4.02 4.21
C LEU A 41 7.81 2.53 4.35
N ILE A 42 7.23 1.71 3.48
CA ILE A 42 7.42 0.26 3.44
C ILE A 42 8.09 -0.14 2.12
N PRO A 43 9.29 -0.73 2.12
CA PRO A 43 9.90 -1.19 0.88
C PRO A 43 9.04 -2.27 0.20
N ARG A 44 8.93 -2.22 -1.13
CA ARG A 44 8.16 -3.18 -1.97
C ARG A 44 8.48 -4.64 -1.65
N GLU A 45 9.73 -4.91 -1.33
CA GLU A 45 10.25 -6.24 -1.01
C GLU A 45 9.56 -6.86 0.21
N ARG A 46 9.08 -6.02 1.13
CA ARG A 46 8.36 -6.42 2.35
C ARG A 46 6.85 -6.40 2.21
N VAL A 47 6.33 -5.93 1.07
CA VAL A 47 4.90 -5.89 0.81
C VAL A 47 4.44 -7.19 0.19
N TYR A 48 3.53 -7.86 0.88
CA TYR A 48 2.93 -9.10 0.42
C TYR A 48 1.75 -8.83 -0.51
N SER A 49 0.85 -7.92 -0.09
CA SER A 49 -0.37 -7.59 -0.83
C SER A 49 -0.77 -6.14 -0.60
N VAL A 50 -1.35 -5.52 -1.64
CA VAL A 50 -2.02 -4.23 -1.56
C VAL A 50 -3.39 -4.39 -2.18
N GLU A 51 -4.45 -4.17 -1.41
CA GLU A 51 -5.82 -4.17 -1.90
C GLU A 51 -6.34 -2.73 -1.86
N GLN A 52 -6.31 -2.05 -2.99
CA GLN A 52 -6.97 -0.75 -3.10
C GLN A 52 -8.43 -0.98 -3.48
N GLU A 53 -9.35 -0.37 -2.74
CA GLU A 53 -10.73 -0.27 -3.20
C GLU A 53 -10.72 0.59 -4.46
N GLN A 54 -10.66 -0.06 -5.62
CA GLN A 54 -10.82 0.61 -6.90
C GLN A 54 -12.20 1.28 -6.89
N ILE A 55 -12.21 2.60 -6.71
CA ILE A 55 -13.30 3.41 -7.25
C ILE A 55 -13.33 3.14 -8.76
N GLN A 56 -14.25 2.27 -9.14
CA GLN A 56 -14.46 1.78 -10.50
C GLN A 56 -14.56 2.97 -11.46
N GLY A 57 -13.46 3.23 -12.18
CA GLY A 57 -13.30 4.42 -13.01
C GLY A 57 -12.20 4.24 -14.05
N GLY A 58 -12.38 3.28 -14.98
CA GLY A 58 -11.61 3.20 -16.22
C GLY A 58 -10.44 2.21 -16.16
N GLY A 59 -10.55 1.13 -16.94
CA GLY A 59 -9.69 -0.04 -16.82
C GLY A 59 -8.29 0.08 -17.40
N THR A 60 -7.42 -0.81 -16.91
CA THR A 60 -6.22 -1.27 -17.60
C THR A 60 -6.05 -2.75 -17.28
N THR A 61 -6.32 -3.59 -18.27
CA THR A 61 -6.06 -5.04 -18.24
C THR A 61 -4.57 -5.30 -18.35
N PHE A 62 -3.98 -6.04 -17.42
CA PHE A 62 -2.62 -6.57 -17.54
C PHE A 62 -2.60 -7.67 -18.64
N PRO A 63 -1.77 -7.58 -19.70
CA PRO A 63 -1.58 -8.70 -20.59
C PRO A 63 -0.75 -9.80 -19.91
N THR A 64 -1.13 -11.04 -20.19
CA THR A 64 -0.57 -12.30 -19.68
C THR A 64 0.73 -12.68 -20.36
#